data_AF-A0A936SS79-F1
#
_entry.id   AF-A0A936SS79-F1
#
_cell.length_a   1.000
_cell.length_b   1.000
_cell.length_c   1.000
_cell.angle_alpha   90.00
_cell.angle_beta   90.00
_cell.angle_gamma   90.00
#
_symmetry.space_group_name_H-M   'P 1'
#
loop_
_entity.id
_entity.type
_entity.pdbx_description
1 polymer ?
#
loop_
_entity_poly.entity_id
_entity_poly.type
_entity_poly.pdbx_seq_one_letter_code
_entity_poly.pdbx_strand_id
1 'polypeptide(L)'
;MSEAAIDSPEPHSTARRGHGWELIKTRNFGFLFAGQTISQIGDSLNKVALLWFVYEMTGSALKMTVVGLLQTLPPLLFGPLIGVYLDRVRKKPVMIGVDLLRTLMVLMIPLLYAMGALTLDRLYVLVFATAIFSTVFGPALTSAVPLIVAKDRLVAANALMQTTTNVGLLVGPAVSGLGIALIGAQNVLYVDAATFFFSALCLFPIQVHETLNRGQVTGDGLMGGITGDLLAGFRFVFVEQKTVLMLMLTASLYSVGISAFIFLLPVFAKEVLGVGPVQLGWLWSALGVGMLLASLSLTSVTQGDVSWRLRFMSGALAIGGLAVAALGFLDAPVAAGALIAVIGGSTAMFTPLVWTMLQELTPTHLLGRVFTSFATGGMAASMAGMVGFGWAADTIGPATCLGGISLILLMTAASAWLFSFYKSHAQTLVVPSRGSFAA
;
A
#
# COMPACT_ATOMS: atom_id res chain seq x y z
N MET A 1 -41.03 23.01 50.12
CA MET A 1 -40.53 23.70 48.92
C MET A 1 -39.11 23.22 48.71
N SER A 2 -38.90 22.44 47.65
CA SER A 2 -37.65 21.73 47.34
C SER A 2 -36.83 22.61 46.41
N GLU A 3 -35.70 23.12 46.87
CA GLU A 3 -34.78 23.92 46.07
C GLU A 3 -33.65 23.01 45.59
N ALA A 4 -33.68 22.71 44.30
CA ALA A 4 -32.72 21.85 43.64
C ALA A 4 -31.35 22.52 43.60
N ALA A 5 -30.36 21.89 44.24
CA ALA A 5 -28.95 22.23 44.07
C ALA A 5 -28.56 21.96 42.61
N ILE A 6 -28.26 23.03 41.89
CA ILE A 6 -27.69 22.99 40.54
C ILE A 6 -26.25 22.51 40.70
N ASP A 7 -26.03 21.25 40.35
CA ASP A 7 -24.72 20.62 40.23
C ASP A 7 -23.95 21.32 39.09
N SER A 8 -23.03 22.20 39.47
CA SER A 8 -22.12 22.86 38.55
C SER A 8 -21.16 21.83 37.95
N PRO A 9 -21.03 21.72 36.61
CA PRO A 9 -20.12 20.76 36.01
C PRO A 9 -18.68 21.05 36.43
N GLU A 10 -18.01 20.05 37.00
CA GLU A 10 -16.59 20.09 37.32
C GLU A 10 -15.78 20.60 36.11
N PRO A 11 -14.74 21.42 36.32
CA PRO A 11 -13.92 21.92 35.23
C PRO A 11 -13.21 20.73 34.57
N HIS A 12 -13.59 20.42 33.34
CA HIS A 12 -12.89 19.49 32.47
C HIS A 12 -11.39 19.78 32.57
N SER A 13 -10.65 18.84 33.17
CA SER A 13 -9.19 18.93 33.30
C SER A 13 -8.62 19.31 31.94
N THR A 14 -7.88 20.41 31.90
CA THR A 14 -7.11 20.84 30.74
C THR A 14 -6.25 19.67 30.26
N ALA A 15 -6.72 18.96 29.24
CA ALA A 15 -5.99 17.87 28.62
C ALA A 15 -4.66 18.44 28.16
N ARG A 16 -3.60 18.17 28.93
CA ARG A 16 -2.22 18.46 28.53
C ARG A 16 -2.06 17.79 27.17
N ARG A 17 -2.00 18.59 26.10
CA ARG A 17 -1.58 18.18 24.76
C ARG A 17 -0.13 17.70 24.85
N GLY A 18 0.09 16.54 25.44
CA GLY A 18 1.38 15.86 25.43
C GLY A 18 1.74 15.62 23.97
N HIS A 19 2.98 15.95 23.60
CA HIS A 19 3.45 15.74 22.24
C HIS A 19 3.32 14.24 21.92
N GLY A 20 2.75 13.87 20.77
CA GLY A 20 2.46 12.47 20.44
C GLY A 20 3.66 11.53 20.61
N TRP A 21 4.88 12.04 20.43
CA TRP A 21 6.16 11.38 20.68
C TRP A 21 6.37 10.86 22.11
N GLU A 22 5.67 11.40 23.12
CA GLU A 22 5.70 10.88 24.49
C GLU A 22 5.19 9.44 24.58
N LEU A 23 4.33 9.00 23.65
CA LEU A 23 3.85 7.62 23.60
C LEU A 23 5.01 6.63 23.44
N ILE A 24 6.04 6.97 22.66
CA ILE A 24 7.21 6.10 22.45
C ILE A 24 7.99 5.88 23.75
N LYS A 25 7.92 6.83 24.70
CA LYS A 25 8.56 6.70 26.01
C LYS A 25 7.77 5.81 26.97
N THR A 26 6.50 5.51 26.67
CA THR A 26 5.72 4.58 27.49
C THR A 26 6.17 3.16 27.20
N ARG A 27 6.26 2.31 28.24
CA ARG A 27 6.77 0.94 28.11
C ARG A 27 6.07 0.14 27.01
N ASN A 28 4.74 0.03 27.09
CA ASN A 28 3.98 -0.82 26.18
C ASN A 28 4.01 -0.31 24.73
N PHE A 29 3.75 0.97 24.51
CA PHE A 29 3.72 1.53 23.16
C PHE A 29 5.12 1.69 22.57
N GLY A 30 6.14 1.99 23.37
CA GLY A 30 7.54 2.06 22.93
C GLY A 30 8.04 0.72 22.38
N PHE A 31 7.76 -0.38 23.08
CA PHE A 31 8.05 -1.71 22.57
C PHE A 31 7.27 -2.04 21.28
N LEU A 32 5.97 -1.71 21.24
CA LEU A 32 5.15 -1.88 20.03
C LEU A 32 5.74 -1.11 18.84
N PHE A 33 6.11 0.15 19.05
CA PHE A 33 6.67 1.03 18.04
C PHE A 33 8.02 0.55 17.53
N ALA A 34 8.92 0.13 18.43
CA ALA A 34 10.24 -0.38 18.05
C ALA A 34 10.13 -1.69 17.26
N GLY A 35 9.35 -2.65 17.75
CA GLY A 35 9.10 -3.92 17.07
C GLY A 35 8.50 -3.71 15.69
N GLN A 36 7.46 -2.86 15.59
CA GLN A 36 6.79 -2.58 14.33
C GLN A 36 7.70 -1.84 13.34
N THR A 37 8.49 -0.87 13.78
CA THR A 37 9.43 -0.16 12.89
C THR A 37 10.43 -1.14 12.27
N ILE A 38 10.99 -2.04 13.08
CA ILE A 38 11.94 -3.04 12.62
C ILE A 38 11.26 -4.05 11.69
N SER A 39 10.06 -4.52 12.02
CA SER A 39 9.28 -5.41 11.15
C SER A 39 8.96 -4.77 9.81
N GLN A 40 8.61 -3.48 9.76
CA GLN A 40 8.28 -2.80 8.50
C GLN A 40 9.51 -2.60 7.62
N ILE A 41 10.70 -2.40 8.21
CA ILE A 41 11.95 -2.42 7.46
C ILE A 41 12.20 -3.83 6.92
N GLY A 42 12.06 -4.85 7.77
CA GLY A 42 12.14 -6.27 7.40
C GLY A 42 11.24 -6.65 6.22
N ASP A 43 9.95 -6.36 6.31
CA ASP A 43 8.97 -6.64 5.25
C ASP A 43 9.41 -6.05 3.89
N SER A 44 10.03 -4.87 3.89
CA SER A 44 10.60 -4.27 2.68
C SER A 44 11.90 -4.94 2.22
N LEU A 45 12.79 -5.36 3.15
CA LEU A 45 13.96 -6.18 2.84
C LEU A 45 13.52 -7.48 2.17
N ASN A 46 12.56 -8.18 2.77
CA ASN A 46 12.04 -9.45 2.29
C ASN A 46 11.52 -9.35 0.86
N LYS A 47 10.68 -8.34 0.59
CA LYS A 47 10.10 -8.11 -0.74
C LYS A 47 11.17 -7.98 -1.81
N VAL A 48 12.14 -7.09 -1.60
CA VAL A 48 13.17 -6.81 -2.61
C VAL A 48 14.17 -7.98 -2.71
N ALA A 49 14.58 -8.55 -1.57
CA ALA A 49 15.51 -9.67 -1.52
C ALA A 49 14.93 -10.93 -2.15
N LEU A 50 13.67 -11.31 -1.89
CA LEU A 50 13.05 -12.50 -2.48
C LEU A 50 12.90 -12.37 -4.00
N LEU A 51 12.47 -11.20 -4.49
CA LEU A 51 12.35 -10.96 -5.92
C LEU A 51 13.71 -11.10 -6.61
N TRP A 52 14.75 -10.46 -6.06
CA TRP A 52 16.11 -10.56 -6.58
C TRP A 52 16.68 -11.98 -6.47
N PHE A 53 16.49 -12.63 -5.33
CA PHE A 53 17.00 -13.99 -5.05
C PHE A 53 16.44 -15.02 -6.03
N VAL A 54 15.13 -14.99 -6.31
CA VAL A 54 14.52 -15.91 -7.29
C VAL A 54 15.02 -15.61 -8.70
N TYR A 55 15.15 -14.34 -9.06
CA TYR A 55 15.69 -13.97 -10.36
C TYR A 55 17.15 -14.42 -10.51
N GLU A 56 18.00 -14.22 -9.49
CA GLU A 56 19.40 -14.67 -9.47
C GLU A 56 19.53 -16.20 -9.59
N MET A 57 18.64 -16.94 -8.91
CA MET A 57 18.62 -18.40 -8.95
C MET A 57 18.12 -18.96 -10.29
N THR A 58 17.27 -18.24 -11.02
CA THR A 58 16.48 -18.82 -12.13
C THR A 58 16.66 -18.14 -13.49
N GLY A 59 17.12 -16.89 -13.51
CA GLY A 59 17.22 -16.05 -14.71
C GLY A 59 15.87 -15.70 -15.37
N SER A 60 14.73 -15.92 -14.71
CA SER A 60 13.40 -15.68 -15.31
C SER A 60 12.62 -14.64 -14.52
N ALA A 61 12.14 -13.61 -15.22
CA ALA A 61 11.30 -12.58 -14.63
C ALA A 61 9.91 -13.15 -14.29
N LEU A 62 9.37 -14.09 -15.08
CA LEU A 62 8.08 -14.73 -14.79
C LEU A 62 8.09 -15.47 -13.45
N LYS A 63 9.17 -16.19 -13.13
CA LYS A 63 9.30 -16.88 -11.84
C LYS A 63 9.36 -15.87 -10.68
N MET A 64 10.05 -14.76 -10.88
CA MET A 64 10.02 -13.63 -9.95
C MET A 64 8.60 -13.05 -9.82
N THR A 65 7.81 -12.98 -10.90
CA THR A 65 6.41 -12.49 -10.84
C THR A 65 5.54 -13.35 -9.95
N VAL A 66 5.69 -14.68 -10.04
CA VAL A 66 4.92 -15.60 -9.20
C VAL A 66 5.16 -15.32 -7.72
N VAL A 67 6.38 -14.99 -7.30
CA VAL A 67 6.68 -14.56 -5.92
C VAL A 67 5.86 -13.33 -5.54
N GLY A 68 5.86 -12.29 -6.38
CA GLY A 68 5.07 -11.07 -6.14
C GLY A 68 3.57 -11.35 -6.03
N LEU A 69 3.05 -12.28 -6.84
CA LEU A 69 1.65 -12.71 -6.76
C LEU A 69 1.35 -13.47 -5.47
N LEU A 70 2.20 -14.41 -5.09
CA LEU A 70 2.04 -15.19 -3.86
C LEU A 70 2.09 -14.29 -2.61
N GLN A 71 2.79 -13.15 -2.68
CA GLN A 71 2.77 -12.14 -1.62
C GLN A 71 1.49 -11.30 -1.59
N THR A 72 0.84 -11.10 -2.75
CA THR A 72 -0.34 -10.21 -2.89
C THR A 72 -1.67 -10.95 -2.78
N LEU A 73 -1.70 -12.24 -3.13
CA LEU A 73 -2.91 -13.06 -3.16
C LEU A 73 -3.52 -13.29 -1.76
N PRO A 74 -2.77 -13.62 -0.70
CA PRO A 74 -3.36 -13.89 0.61
C PRO A 74 -4.14 -12.72 1.22
N PRO A 75 -3.65 -11.47 1.19
CA PRO A 75 -4.44 -10.31 1.61
C PRO A 75 -5.81 -10.20 0.94
N LEU A 76 -5.85 -10.45 -0.37
CA LEU A 76 -7.06 -10.37 -1.17
C LEU A 76 -8.07 -11.48 -0.81
N LEU A 77 -7.59 -12.71 -0.63
CA LEU A 77 -8.45 -13.87 -0.38
C LEU A 77 -8.92 -13.97 1.07
N PHE A 78 -8.02 -13.69 2.01
CA PHE A 78 -8.24 -13.97 3.43
C PHE A 78 -8.54 -12.73 4.26
N GLY A 79 -8.31 -11.51 3.74
CA GLY A 79 -8.52 -10.26 4.47
C GLY A 79 -9.89 -10.16 5.19
N PRO A 80 -11.03 -10.40 4.50
CA PRO A 80 -12.35 -10.35 5.14
C PRO A 80 -12.55 -11.40 6.24
N LEU A 81 -11.99 -12.60 6.07
CA LEU A 81 -12.12 -13.71 7.01
C LEU A 81 -11.28 -13.48 8.28
N ILE A 82 -10.12 -12.86 8.11
CA ILE A 82 -9.16 -12.59 9.17
C ILE A 82 -9.75 -11.62 10.21
N GLY A 83 -10.53 -10.62 9.79
CA GLY A 83 -11.21 -9.72 10.71
C GLY A 83 -12.14 -10.46 11.68
N VAL A 84 -13.00 -11.33 11.14
CA VAL A 84 -13.95 -12.14 11.92
C VAL A 84 -13.23 -13.08 12.88
N TYR A 85 -12.13 -13.70 12.42
CA TYR A 85 -11.30 -14.54 13.28
C TYR A 85 -10.69 -13.74 14.42
N LEU A 86 -10.11 -12.58 14.12
CA LEU A 86 -9.41 -11.76 15.09
C LEU A 86 -10.34 -11.25 16.19
N ASP A 87 -11.60 -10.96 15.91
CA ASP A 87 -12.58 -10.52 16.92
C ASP A 87 -12.78 -11.52 18.06
N ARG A 88 -12.45 -12.79 17.85
CA ARG A 88 -12.70 -13.89 18.79
C ARG A 88 -11.46 -14.34 19.57
N VAL A 89 -10.29 -13.81 19.23
CA VAL A 89 -9.01 -14.27 19.76
C VAL A 89 -8.25 -13.13 20.42
N ARG A 90 -7.36 -13.54 21.32
CA ARG A 90 -6.44 -12.65 22.01
C ARG A 90 -5.44 -12.06 21.01
N LYS A 91 -5.28 -10.74 20.98
CA LYS A 91 -4.49 -10.04 19.95
C LYS A 91 -3.00 -10.26 20.17
N LYS A 92 -2.52 -10.10 21.41
CA LYS A 92 -1.09 -10.25 21.73
C LYS A 92 -0.53 -11.65 21.36
N PRO A 93 -1.14 -12.78 21.77
CA PRO A 93 -0.63 -14.10 21.40
C PRO A 93 -0.66 -14.36 19.90
N VAL A 94 -1.67 -13.84 19.18
CA VAL A 94 -1.74 -13.95 17.72
C VAL A 94 -0.59 -13.19 17.06
N MET A 95 -0.33 -11.94 17.47
CA MET A 95 0.77 -11.16 16.91
C MET A 95 2.13 -11.84 17.15
N ILE A 96 2.39 -12.34 18.37
CA ILE A 96 3.62 -13.08 18.68
C ILE A 96 3.73 -14.35 17.83
N GLY A 97 2.65 -15.15 17.77
CA GLY A 97 2.64 -16.38 16.99
C GLY A 97 2.87 -16.14 15.50
N VAL A 98 2.25 -15.10 14.94
CA VAL A 98 2.46 -14.67 13.55
C VAL A 98 3.91 -14.29 13.30
N ASP A 99 4.52 -13.47 14.14
CA ASP A 99 5.93 -13.08 13.98
C ASP A 99 6.87 -14.28 14.03
N LEU A 100 6.68 -15.19 14.98
CA LEU A 100 7.48 -16.40 15.08
C LEU A 100 7.31 -17.34 13.87
N LEU A 101 6.09 -17.45 13.34
CA LEU A 101 5.83 -18.21 12.11
C LEU A 101 6.47 -17.54 10.90
N ARG A 102 6.39 -16.21 10.78
CA ARG A 102 7.09 -15.44 9.73
C ARG A 102 8.61 -15.64 9.81
N THR A 103 9.19 -15.53 11.00
CA THR A 103 10.62 -15.85 11.23
C THR A 103 10.95 -17.25 10.72
N LEU A 104 10.16 -18.26 11.10
CA LEU A 104 10.42 -19.63 10.70
C LEU A 104 10.34 -19.81 9.18
N MET A 105 9.28 -19.30 8.54
CA MET A 105 9.08 -19.46 7.10
C MET A 105 10.18 -18.76 6.29
N VAL A 106 10.52 -17.52 6.65
CA VAL A 106 11.58 -16.76 5.96
C VAL A 106 12.95 -17.38 6.21
N LEU A 107 13.26 -17.79 7.44
CA LEU A 107 14.54 -18.40 7.79
C LEU A 107 14.79 -19.72 7.06
N MET A 108 13.73 -20.50 6.80
CA MET A 108 13.82 -21.76 6.06
C MET A 108 14.29 -21.57 4.62
N ILE A 109 14.03 -20.42 3.98
CA ILE A 109 14.43 -20.18 2.59
C ILE A 109 15.96 -20.21 2.43
N PRO A 110 16.75 -19.31 3.07
CA PRO A 110 18.20 -19.31 2.92
C PRO A 110 18.87 -20.54 3.56
N LEU A 111 18.27 -21.18 4.56
CA LEU A 111 18.78 -22.45 5.13
C LEU A 111 18.67 -23.61 4.14
N LEU A 112 17.49 -23.81 3.55
CA LEU A 112 17.29 -24.85 2.54
C LEU A 112 18.18 -24.61 1.33
N TYR A 113 18.41 -23.35 0.95
CA TYR A 113 19.32 -23.01 -0.14
C TYR A 113 20.77 -23.39 0.18
N ALA A 114 21.24 -23.05 1.38
CA ALA A 114 22.58 -23.41 1.84
C ALA A 114 22.81 -24.93 1.88
N MET A 115 21.76 -25.71 2.17
CA MET A 115 21.80 -27.17 2.15
C MET A 115 21.65 -27.80 0.76
N GLY A 116 21.47 -27.00 -0.30
CA GLY A 116 21.19 -27.49 -1.65
C GLY A 116 19.82 -28.17 -1.79
N ALA A 117 18.93 -28.01 -0.81
CA ALA A 117 17.62 -28.65 -0.74
C ALA A 117 16.46 -27.72 -1.15
N LEU A 118 16.73 -26.46 -1.43
CA LEU A 118 15.70 -25.51 -1.86
C LEU A 118 15.32 -25.76 -3.32
N THR A 119 14.11 -26.27 -3.51
CA THR A 119 13.46 -26.26 -4.82
C THR A 119 12.58 -25.03 -4.95
N LEU A 120 12.27 -24.68 -6.20
CA LEU A 120 11.46 -23.52 -6.52
C LEU A 120 10.03 -23.64 -5.97
N ASP A 121 9.46 -24.85 -6.01
CA ASP A 121 8.14 -25.14 -5.42
C ASP A 121 8.13 -24.94 -3.90
N ARG A 122 9.19 -25.37 -3.21
CA ARG A 122 9.34 -25.16 -1.75
C ARG A 122 9.44 -23.68 -1.42
N LEU A 123 10.17 -22.91 -2.22
CA LEU A 123 10.23 -21.45 -2.07
C LEU A 123 8.84 -20.83 -2.20
N TYR A 124 8.08 -21.20 -3.23
CA TYR A 124 6.72 -20.67 -3.43
C TYR A 124 5.79 -20.98 -2.25
N VAL A 125 5.82 -22.20 -1.71
CA VAL A 125 5.05 -22.56 -0.52
C VAL A 125 5.44 -21.69 0.68
N LEU A 126 6.73 -21.49 0.93
CA LEU A 126 7.22 -20.66 2.05
C LEU A 126 6.83 -19.19 1.90
N VAL A 127 6.96 -18.63 0.69
CA VAL A 127 6.55 -17.24 0.39
C VAL A 127 5.06 -17.05 0.61
N PHE A 128 4.24 -17.97 0.08
CA PHE A 128 2.78 -17.90 0.23
C PHE A 128 2.35 -18.04 1.70
N ALA A 129 2.94 -18.98 2.44
CA ALA A 129 2.69 -19.14 3.87
C ALA A 129 3.07 -17.88 4.66
N THR A 130 4.23 -17.29 4.37
CA THR A 130 4.66 -16.03 5.00
C THR A 130 3.64 -14.92 4.76
N ALA A 131 3.13 -14.79 3.53
CA ALA A 131 2.17 -13.77 3.17
C ALA A 131 0.78 -13.96 3.82
N ILE A 132 0.33 -15.21 4.01
CA ILE A 132 -0.87 -15.50 4.83
C ILE A 132 -0.68 -14.96 6.25
N PHE A 133 0.44 -15.28 6.90
CA PHE A 133 0.70 -14.82 8.27
C PHE A 133 0.82 -13.29 8.34
N SER A 134 1.54 -12.65 7.40
CA SER A 134 1.62 -11.19 7.32
C SER A 134 0.24 -10.53 7.17
N THR A 135 -0.70 -11.18 6.47
CA THR A 135 -2.08 -10.67 6.32
C THR A 135 -2.81 -10.57 7.67
N VAL A 136 -2.53 -11.49 8.60
CA VAL A 136 -3.14 -11.50 9.94
C VAL A 136 -2.59 -10.37 10.83
N PHE A 137 -1.32 -10.02 10.65
CA PHE A 137 -0.61 -9.11 11.56
C PHE A 137 -1.20 -7.70 11.57
N GLY A 138 -1.43 -7.09 10.42
CA GLY A 138 -1.92 -5.71 10.30
C GLY A 138 -3.24 -5.47 11.05
N PRO A 139 -4.31 -6.24 10.77
CA PRO A 139 -5.57 -6.14 11.49
C PRO A 139 -5.47 -6.50 12.98
N ALA A 140 -4.57 -7.40 13.36
CA ALA A 140 -4.31 -7.73 14.77
C ALA A 140 -3.68 -6.53 15.50
N LEU A 141 -2.69 -5.88 14.87
CA LEU A 141 -2.04 -4.68 15.36
C LEU A 141 -3.02 -3.52 15.52
N THR A 142 -3.83 -3.22 14.50
CA THR A 142 -4.81 -2.12 14.56
C THR A 142 -5.86 -2.35 15.65
N SER A 143 -6.22 -3.61 15.91
CA SER A 143 -7.12 -3.99 17.02
C SER A 143 -6.43 -3.94 18.39
N ALA A 144 -5.12 -4.12 18.46
CA ALA A 144 -4.36 -4.13 19.70
C ALA A 144 -4.02 -2.71 20.19
N VAL A 145 -3.81 -1.75 19.29
CA VAL A 145 -3.45 -0.36 19.66
C VAL A 145 -4.45 0.27 20.66
N PRO A 146 -5.78 0.18 20.48
CA PRO A 146 -6.75 0.72 21.44
C PRO A 146 -6.74 0.07 22.82
N LEU A 147 -6.13 -1.11 22.96
CA LEU A 147 -5.98 -1.83 24.23
C LEU A 147 -4.70 -1.44 24.97
N ILE A 148 -3.82 -0.69 24.32
CA ILE A 148 -2.50 -0.30 24.83
C ILE A 148 -2.46 1.20 25.18
N VAL A 149 -3.21 2.05 24.47
CA VAL A 149 -3.22 3.50 24.68
C VAL A 149 -4.61 4.01 25.05
N ALA A 150 -4.65 5.11 25.80
CA ALA A 150 -5.89 5.78 26.15
C ALA A 150 -6.58 6.42 24.93
N LYS A 151 -7.91 6.55 24.99
CA LYS A 151 -8.76 7.02 23.87
C LYS A 151 -8.36 8.39 23.33
N ASP A 152 -7.99 9.31 24.21
CA ASP A 152 -7.54 10.67 23.90
C ASP A 152 -6.19 10.71 23.15
N ARG A 153 -5.42 9.62 23.18
CA ARG A 153 -4.12 9.50 22.51
C ARG A 153 -4.13 8.60 21.27
N LEU A 154 -5.29 8.04 20.89
CA LEU A 154 -5.39 7.10 19.75
C LEU A 154 -4.93 7.71 18.42
N VAL A 155 -5.26 8.98 18.16
CA VAL A 155 -4.85 9.65 16.93
C VAL A 155 -3.32 9.71 16.83
N ALA A 156 -2.64 10.11 17.90
CA ALA A 156 -1.18 10.15 17.95
C ALA A 156 -0.57 8.75 17.82
N ALA A 157 -1.18 7.74 18.44
CA ALA A 157 -0.74 6.35 18.37
C ALA A 157 -0.82 5.81 16.93
N ASN A 158 -1.95 6.01 16.26
CA ASN A 158 -2.16 5.61 14.87
C ASN A 158 -1.24 6.38 13.90
N ALA A 159 -1.03 7.68 14.14
CA ALA A 159 -0.08 8.46 13.35
C ALA A 159 1.35 7.89 13.45
N LEU A 160 1.80 7.54 14.66
CA LEU A 160 3.11 6.92 14.88
C LEU A 160 3.18 5.53 14.24
N MET A 161 2.14 4.70 14.33
CA MET A 161 2.08 3.42 13.61
C MET A 161 2.17 3.64 12.09
N GLN A 162 1.47 4.63 11.53
CA GLN A 162 1.60 4.97 10.11
C GLN A 162 3.02 5.44 9.76
N THR A 163 3.70 6.18 10.66
CA THR A 163 5.11 6.54 10.48
C THR A 163 5.99 5.29 10.32
N THR A 164 5.78 4.24 11.11
CA THR A 164 6.55 2.99 10.95
C THR A 164 6.40 2.37 9.56
N THR A 165 5.18 2.36 9.02
CA THR A 165 4.89 1.89 7.65
C THR A 165 5.59 2.73 6.60
N ASN A 166 5.54 4.07 6.75
CA ASN A 166 6.18 4.98 5.81
C ASN A 166 7.71 4.84 5.84
N VAL A 167 8.30 4.65 7.02
CA VAL A 167 9.74 4.37 7.18
C VAL A 167 10.11 3.06 6.47
N GLY A 168 9.33 2.00 6.68
CA GLY A 168 9.54 0.73 5.96
C GLY A 168 9.48 0.89 4.45
N LEU A 169 8.52 1.65 3.93
CA LEU A 169 8.36 1.90 2.50
C LEU A 169 9.50 2.74 1.90
N LEU A 170 9.97 3.76 2.63
CA LEU A 170 10.98 4.70 2.15
C LEU A 170 12.41 4.16 2.31
N VAL A 171 12.73 3.67 3.51
CA VAL A 171 14.08 3.28 3.90
C VAL A 171 14.34 1.82 3.54
N GLY A 172 13.32 0.96 3.65
CA GLY A 172 13.46 -0.48 3.47
C GLY A 172 14.04 -0.90 2.12
N PRO A 173 13.51 -0.46 0.96
CA PRO A 173 14.07 -0.82 -0.34
C PRO A 173 15.52 -0.38 -0.53
N ALA A 174 15.90 0.81 -0.03
CA ALA A 174 17.27 1.31 -0.11
C ALA A 174 18.23 0.45 0.74
N VAL A 175 17.84 0.15 1.98
CA VAL A 175 18.61 -0.76 2.85
C VAL A 175 18.67 -2.17 2.26
N SER A 176 17.61 -2.63 1.60
CA SER A 176 17.60 -3.94 0.93
C SER A 176 18.56 -3.99 -0.24
N GLY A 177 18.53 -2.99 -1.13
CA GLY A 177 19.44 -2.94 -2.28
C GLY A 177 20.91 -2.91 -1.83
N LEU A 178 21.21 -2.10 -0.81
CA LEU A 178 22.54 -2.06 -0.22
C LEU A 178 22.93 -3.39 0.45
N GLY A 179 22.01 -4.00 1.21
CA GLY A 179 22.21 -5.31 1.82
C GLY A 179 22.49 -6.39 0.78
N ILE A 180 21.70 -6.44 -0.30
CA ILE A 180 21.91 -7.38 -1.41
C ILE A 180 23.30 -7.16 -2.02
N ALA A 181 23.71 -5.91 -2.23
CA ALA A 181 25.02 -5.58 -2.80
C ALA A 181 26.19 -5.98 -1.88
N LEU A 182 26.05 -5.78 -0.57
CA LEU A 182 27.15 -5.99 0.39
C LEU A 182 27.26 -7.44 0.88
N ILE A 183 26.13 -8.08 1.15
CA ILE A 183 26.08 -9.40 1.79
C ILE A 183 25.34 -10.44 0.94
N GLY A 184 24.76 -10.07 -0.21
CA GLY A 184 24.02 -10.99 -1.08
C GLY A 184 22.56 -11.17 -0.63
N ALA A 185 21.67 -11.48 -1.58
CA ALA A 185 20.24 -11.58 -1.32
C ALA A 185 19.87 -12.69 -0.32
N GLN A 186 20.59 -13.82 -0.36
CA GLN A 186 20.41 -14.90 0.63
C GLN A 186 20.62 -14.40 2.07
N ASN A 187 21.66 -13.61 2.32
CA ASN A 187 21.96 -13.14 3.67
C ASN A 187 21.02 -12.03 4.13
N VAL A 188 20.46 -11.25 3.22
CA VAL A 188 19.39 -10.30 3.54
C VAL A 188 18.14 -11.04 4.07
N LEU A 189 17.84 -12.25 3.58
CA LEU A 189 16.74 -13.07 4.12
C LEU A 189 16.99 -13.53 5.56
N TYR A 190 18.24 -13.79 5.96
CA TYR A 190 18.58 -14.04 7.36
C TYR A 190 18.33 -12.82 8.24
N VAL A 191 18.72 -11.64 7.75
CA VAL A 191 18.47 -10.37 8.44
C VAL A 191 16.97 -10.13 8.61
N ASP A 192 16.19 -10.35 7.55
CA ASP A 192 14.74 -10.22 7.60
C ASP A 192 14.09 -11.17 8.64
N ALA A 193 14.46 -12.45 8.63
CA ALA A 193 13.97 -13.40 9.63
C ALA A 193 14.27 -12.94 11.08
N ALA A 194 15.44 -12.34 11.31
CA ALA A 194 15.80 -11.76 12.59
C ALA A 194 14.96 -10.52 12.95
N THR A 195 14.51 -9.72 11.97
CA THR A 195 13.62 -8.59 12.22
C THR A 195 12.26 -9.03 12.75
N PHE A 196 11.65 -10.08 12.17
CA PHE A 196 10.40 -10.65 12.67
C PHE A 196 10.58 -11.25 14.06
N PHE A 197 11.72 -11.90 14.30
CA PHE A 197 12.01 -12.48 15.61
C PHE A 197 12.13 -11.39 16.68
N PHE A 198 12.83 -10.31 16.36
CA PHE A 198 12.95 -9.15 17.24
C PHE A 198 11.60 -8.47 17.48
N SER A 199 10.74 -8.38 16.45
CA SER A 199 9.36 -7.90 16.60
C SER A 199 8.59 -8.76 17.62
N ALA A 200 8.66 -10.08 17.51
CA ALA A 200 8.06 -10.99 18.49
C ALA A 200 8.58 -10.72 19.92
N LEU A 201 9.90 -10.56 20.07
CA LEU A 201 10.53 -10.24 21.36
C LEU A 201 10.01 -8.93 21.97
N CYS A 202 9.84 -7.90 21.16
CA CYS A 202 9.25 -6.63 21.58
C CYS A 202 7.80 -6.77 22.06
N LEU A 203 7.03 -7.73 21.54
CA LEU A 203 5.64 -7.93 21.95
C LEU A 203 5.50 -8.63 23.32
N PHE A 204 6.47 -9.47 23.74
CA PHE A 204 6.42 -10.17 25.03
C PHE A 204 6.23 -9.27 26.27
N PRO A 205 6.97 -8.16 26.45
CA PRO A 205 6.84 -7.30 27.63
C PRO A 205 5.58 -6.43 27.64
N ILE A 206 4.85 -6.35 26.52
CA ILE A 206 3.65 -5.50 26.40
C ILE A 206 2.51 -6.07 27.23
N GLN A 207 1.93 -5.26 28.09
CA GLN A 207 0.71 -5.63 28.81
C GLN A 207 -0.52 -5.16 28.03
N VAL A 208 -1.35 -6.11 27.61
CA VAL A 208 -2.62 -5.86 26.92
C VAL A 208 -3.74 -6.38 27.81
N HIS A 209 -4.63 -5.49 28.25
CA HIS A 209 -5.79 -5.87 29.06
C HIS A 209 -6.93 -6.28 28.12
N GLU A 210 -6.93 -7.57 27.74
CA GLU A 210 -7.92 -8.13 26.83
C GLU A 210 -9.09 -8.72 27.61
N THR A 211 -10.18 -7.98 27.74
CA THR A 211 -11.48 -8.58 28.11
C THR A 211 -12.06 -9.24 26.87
N LEU A 212 -11.93 -10.56 26.77
CA LEU A 212 -12.64 -11.32 25.74
C LEU A 212 -14.15 -11.18 26.00
N ASN A 213 -14.83 -10.36 25.21
CA ASN A 213 -16.28 -10.41 25.16
C ASN A 213 -16.67 -11.71 24.47
N ARG A 214 -16.83 -12.79 25.26
CA ARG A 214 -17.45 -14.06 24.83
C ARG A 214 -18.97 -13.94 24.61
N GLY A 215 -19.50 -12.72 24.57
CA GLY A 215 -20.93 -12.42 24.45
C GLY A 215 -21.41 -12.41 23.00
N GLN A 216 -22.18 -13.43 22.65
CA GLN A 216 -23.25 -13.49 21.65
C GLN A 216 -23.21 -12.45 20.52
N VAL A 217 -22.61 -12.81 19.39
CA VAL A 217 -23.13 -12.37 18.08
C VAL A 217 -23.78 -13.60 17.46
N THR A 218 -25.09 -13.53 17.25
CA THR A 218 -25.90 -14.56 16.60
C THR A 218 -25.31 -14.92 15.23
N GLY A 219 -25.24 -16.22 14.95
CA GLY A 219 -24.52 -16.80 13.82
C GLY A 219 -25.03 -16.43 12.42
N ASP A 220 -26.14 -15.70 12.30
CA ASP A 220 -26.84 -15.52 11.02
C ASP A 220 -26.64 -14.15 10.36
N GLY A 221 -25.89 -13.20 10.95
CA GLY A 221 -25.84 -11.81 10.48
C GLY A 221 -24.50 -11.26 9.97
N LEU A 222 -23.36 -11.87 10.31
CA LEU A 222 -22.03 -11.27 10.05
C LEU A 222 -21.53 -11.48 8.62
N MET A 223 -21.60 -12.70 8.10
CA MET A 223 -21.29 -12.97 6.69
C MET A 223 -22.31 -12.28 5.77
N GLY A 224 -23.60 -12.33 6.12
CA GLY A 224 -24.67 -11.59 5.42
C GLY A 224 -24.47 -10.08 5.46
N GLY A 225 -23.97 -9.54 6.57
CA GLY A 225 -23.60 -8.13 6.73
C GLY A 225 -22.35 -7.73 5.95
N ILE A 226 -21.28 -8.56 5.96
CA ILE A 226 -20.07 -8.32 5.14
C ILE A 226 -20.42 -8.38 3.66
N THR A 227 -21.17 -9.39 3.21
CA THR A 227 -21.62 -9.49 1.81
C THR A 227 -22.59 -8.36 1.46
N GLY A 228 -23.49 -7.98 2.36
CA GLY A 228 -24.43 -6.87 2.17
C GLY A 228 -23.73 -5.51 2.09
N ASP A 229 -22.67 -5.33 2.88
CA ASP A 229 -21.85 -4.12 2.91
C ASP A 229 -20.94 -4.01 1.68
N LEU A 230 -20.34 -5.13 1.24
CA LEU A 230 -19.64 -5.21 -0.04
C LEU A 230 -20.58 -4.96 -1.21
N LEU A 231 -21.79 -5.54 -1.19
CA LEU A 231 -22.78 -5.37 -2.24
C LEU A 231 -23.32 -3.93 -2.28
N ALA A 232 -23.47 -3.27 -1.13
CA ALA A 232 -23.87 -1.85 -1.07
C ALA A 232 -22.77 -0.93 -1.64
N GLY A 233 -21.50 -1.15 -1.28
CA GLY A 233 -20.38 -0.43 -1.88
C GLY A 233 -20.27 -0.68 -3.39
N PHE A 234 -20.44 -1.94 -3.81
CA PHE A 234 -20.45 -2.32 -5.22
C PHE A 234 -21.59 -1.66 -5.98
N ARG A 235 -22.83 -1.70 -5.46
CA ARG A 235 -23.99 -1.05 -6.09
C ARG A 235 -23.79 0.46 -6.20
N PHE A 236 -23.28 1.10 -5.15
CA PHE A 236 -23.00 2.53 -5.18
C PHE A 236 -22.00 2.89 -6.28
N VAL A 237 -20.88 2.17 -6.35
CA VAL A 237 -19.82 2.41 -7.34
C VAL A 237 -20.29 2.10 -8.76
N PHE A 238 -20.86 0.92 -9.00
CA PHE A 238 -21.15 0.41 -10.34
C PHE A 238 -22.50 0.84 -10.90
N VAL A 239 -23.45 1.26 -10.05
CA VAL A 239 -24.84 1.54 -10.46
C VAL A 239 -25.23 2.99 -10.15
N GLU A 240 -24.96 3.47 -8.94
CA GLU A 240 -25.52 4.73 -8.46
C GLU A 240 -24.67 5.96 -8.87
N GLN A 241 -23.34 5.83 -8.88
CA GLN A 241 -22.46 6.99 -9.05
C GLN A 241 -21.40 6.84 -10.15
N LYS A 242 -21.79 7.17 -11.39
CA LYS A 242 -20.95 7.11 -12.60
C LYS A 242 -19.59 7.81 -12.48
N THR A 243 -19.51 8.90 -11.71
CA THR A 243 -18.23 9.62 -11.48
C THR A 243 -17.25 8.76 -10.68
N VAL A 244 -17.74 8.05 -9.65
CA VAL A 244 -16.90 7.17 -8.82
C VAL A 244 -16.48 5.93 -9.61
N LEU A 245 -17.36 5.38 -10.46
CA LEU A 245 -17.00 4.31 -11.39
C LEU A 245 -15.83 4.69 -12.32
N MET A 246 -15.91 5.86 -12.97
CA MET A 246 -14.85 6.32 -13.86
C MET A 246 -13.53 6.58 -13.13
N LEU A 247 -13.59 7.08 -11.89
CA LEU A 247 -12.40 7.20 -11.05
C LEU A 247 -11.81 5.82 -10.72
N MET A 248 -12.63 4.83 -10.41
CA MET A 248 -12.17 3.45 -10.14
C MET A 248 -11.55 2.80 -11.38
N LEU A 249 -12.12 2.99 -12.57
CA LEU A 249 -11.55 2.49 -13.83
C LEU A 249 -10.20 3.17 -14.14
N THR A 250 -10.13 4.49 -14.00
CA THR A 250 -8.89 5.25 -14.20
C THR A 250 -7.81 4.79 -13.22
N ALA A 251 -8.16 4.58 -11.95
CA ALA A 251 -7.24 4.07 -10.95
C ALA A 251 -6.80 2.63 -11.18
N SER A 252 -7.69 1.80 -11.73
CA SER A 252 -7.34 0.43 -12.10
C SER A 252 -6.33 0.42 -13.25
N LEU A 253 -6.55 1.19 -14.32
CA LEU A 253 -5.60 1.33 -15.43
C LEU A 253 -4.25 1.89 -14.96
N TYR A 254 -4.28 2.92 -14.12
CA TYR A 254 -3.09 3.45 -13.46
C TYR A 254 -2.35 2.35 -12.68
N SER A 255 -3.07 1.56 -11.89
CA SER A 255 -2.51 0.47 -11.07
C SER A 255 -1.86 -0.61 -11.93
N VAL A 256 -2.45 -0.98 -13.07
CA VAL A 256 -1.82 -1.89 -14.06
C VAL A 256 -0.49 -1.33 -14.53
N GLY A 257 -0.46 -0.08 -15.00
CA GLY A 257 0.74 0.53 -15.56
C GLY A 257 1.86 0.71 -14.54
N ILE A 258 1.56 1.28 -13.36
CA ILE A 258 2.59 1.55 -12.35
C ILE A 258 3.13 0.29 -11.70
N SER A 259 2.28 -0.70 -11.43
CA SER A 259 2.72 -1.98 -10.86
C SER A 259 3.60 -2.74 -11.84
N ALA A 260 3.25 -2.76 -13.13
CA ALA A 260 4.08 -3.33 -14.19
C ALA A 260 5.45 -2.64 -14.26
N PHE A 261 5.49 -1.31 -14.16
CA PHE A 261 6.75 -0.56 -14.14
C PHE A 261 7.62 -0.90 -12.93
N ILE A 262 7.07 -0.80 -11.71
CA ILE A 262 7.75 -1.11 -10.44
C ILE A 262 8.28 -2.54 -10.48
N PHE A 263 7.48 -3.48 -10.99
CA PHE A 263 7.84 -4.88 -11.08
C PHE A 263 8.96 -5.16 -12.09
N LEU A 264 8.91 -4.53 -13.27
CA LEU A 264 9.93 -4.72 -14.31
C LEU A 264 11.21 -3.92 -14.08
N LEU A 265 11.20 -2.93 -13.18
CA LEU A 265 12.37 -2.06 -12.95
C LEU A 265 13.68 -2.83 -12.66
N PRO A 266 13.71 -3.88 -11.82
CA PRO A 266 14.92 -4.68 -11.60
C PRO A 266 15.40 -5.40 -12.86
N VAL A 267 14.48 -5.92 -13.66
CA VAL A 267 14.76 -6.64 -14.92
C VAL A 267 15.32 -5.66 -15.95
N PHE A 268 14.68 -4.51 -16.11
CA PHE A 268 15.14 -3.42 -16.98
C PHE A 268 16.54 -2.92 -16.58
N ALA A 269 16.78 -2.71 -15.28
CA ALA A 269 18.07 -2.26 -14.79
C ALA A 269 19.20 -3.26 -15.13
N LYS A 270 18.93 -4.56 -14.98
CA LYS A 270 19.94 -5.58 -15.26
C LYS A 270 20.11 -5.88 -16.75
N GLU A 271 19.02 -6.08 -17.47
CA GLU A 271 19.05 -6.59 -18.86
C GLU A 271 19.18 -5.48 -19.90
N VAL A 272 18.66 -4.28 -19.64
CA VAL A 272 18.72 -3.16 -20.59
C VAL A 272 19.82 -2.19 -20.22
N LEU A 273 19.86 -1.72 -18.97
CA LEU A 273 20.90 -0.78 -18.53
C LEU A 273 22.23 -1.47 -18.19
N GLY A 274 22.26 -2.79 -18.03
CA GLY A 274 23.46 -3.54 -17.67
C GLY A 274 24.01 -3.20 -16.28
N VAL A 275 23.18 -2.67 -15.38
CA VAL A 275 23.63 -2.17 -14.07
C VAL A 275 23.41 -3.17 -12.94
N GLY A 276 24.26 -3.07 -11.90
CA GLY A 276 24.20 -3.92 -10.72
C GLY A 276 23.22 -3.44 -9.65
N PRO A 277 23.17 -4.14 -8.49
CA PRO A 277 22.24 -3.85 -7.40
C PRO A 277 22.37 -2.45 -6.80
N VAL A 278 23.59 -1.89 -6.75
CA VAL A 278 23.83 -0.54 -6.22
C VAL A 278 23.13 0.51 -7.07
N GLN A 279 23.32 0.44 -8.39
CA GLN A 279 22.68 1.35 -9.33
C GLN A 279 21.16 1.13 -9.35
N LEU A 280 20.67 -0.11 -9.25
CA LEU A 280 19.24 -0.37 -9.07
C LEU A 280 18.69 0.34 -7.81
N GLY A 281 19.44 0.34 -6.72
CA GLY A 281 19.11 1.12 -5.52
C GLY A 281 19.06 2.63 -5.78
N TRP A 282 19.95 3.16 -6.61
CA TRP A 282 19.89 4.57 -7.05
C TRP A 282 18.66 4.87 -7.90
N LEU A 283 18.25 3.96 -8.79
CA LEU A 283 17.04 4.11 -9.60
C LEU A 283 15.78 4.12 -8.71
N TRP A 284 15.67 3.22 -7.72
CA TRP A 284 14.60 3.25 -6.73
C TRP A 284 14.61 4.55 -5.90
N SER A 285 15.80 5.02 -5.53
CA SER A 285 15.93 6.28 -4.80
C SER A 285 15.50 7.47 -5.66
N ALA A 286 15.84 7.47 -6.95
CA ALA A 286 15.41 8.51 -7.89
C ALA A 286 13.87 8.54 -8.02
N LEU A 287 13.23 7.37 -8.12
CA LEU A 287 11.77 7.24 -8.09
C LEU A 287 11.20 7.90 -6.82
N GLY A 288 11.75 7.56 -5.66
CA GLY A 288 11.34 8.11 -4.36
C GLY A 288 11.55 9.62 -4.23
N VAL A 289 12.68 10.14 -4.72
CA VAL A 289 12.96 11.59 -4.76
C VAL A 289 11.93 12.33 -5.61
N GLY A 290 11.63 11.78 -6.79
CA GLY A 290 10.58 12.29 -7.67
C GLY A 290 9.22 12.35 -6.97
N MET A 291 8.85 11.26 -6.30
CA MET A 291 7.62 11.19 -5.51
C MET A 291 7.58 12.25 -4.41
N LEU A 292 8.68 12.40 -3.65
CA LEU A 292 8.76 13.35 -2.54
C LEU A 292 8.64 14.80 -3.01
N LEU A 293 9.41 15.19 -4.03
CA LEU A 293 9.37 16.55 -4.58
C LEU A 293 7.99 16.89 -5.12
N ALA A 294 7.38 15.94 -5.82
CA ALA A 294 6.04 16.09 -6.34
C ALA A 294 5.03 16.24 -5.20
N SER A 295 5.01 15.33 -4.20
CA SER A 295 4.09 15.44 -3.05
C SER A 295 4.22 16.77 -2.31
N LEU A 296 5.43 17.29 -2.14
CA LEU A 296 5.65 18.63 -1.57
C LEU A 296 5.09 19.73 -2.46
N SER A 297 5.31 19.65 -3.78
CA SER A 297 4.76 20.63 -4.73
C SER A 297 3.23 20.68 -4.70
N LEU A 298 2.55 19.56 -4.46
CA LEU A 298 1.09 19.52 -4.40
C LEU A 298 0.51 20.33 -3.24
N THR A 299 1.31 20.57 -2.19
CA THR A 299 0.88 21.39 -1.03
C THR A 299 0.72 22.87 -1.36
N SER A 300 1.41 23.37 -2.40
CA SER A 300 1.37 24.76 -2.83
C SER A 300 0.41 25.00 -4.00
N VAL A 301 -0.18 23.94 -4.57
CA VAL A 301 -1.13 24.06 -5.67
C VAL A 301 -2.53 24.34 -5.14
N THR A 302 -3.14 25.41 -5.62
CA THR A 302 -4.52 25.76 -5.29
C THR A 302 -5.46 24.66 -5.76
N GLN A 303 -6.19 24.06 -4.81
CA GLN A 303 -7.09 22.96 -5.11
C GLN A 303 -8.29 23.45 -5.92
N GLY A 304 -8.45 22.95 -7.13
CA GLY A 304 -9.64 23.18 -7.95
C GLY A 304 -10.69 22.08 -7.79
N ASP A 305 -11.84 22.28 -8.44
CA ASP A 305 -12.92 21.30 -8.53
C ASP A 305 -12.46 19.98 -9.17
N VAL A 306 -13.31 18.95 -9.10
CA VAL A 306 -13.06 17.62 -9.68
C VAL A 306 -12.54 17.68 -11.13
N SER A 307 -13.07 18.57 -11.98
CA SER A 307 -12.63 18.72 -13.37
C SER A 307 -11.19 19.24 -13.48
N TRP A 308 -10.78 20.15 -12.61
CA TRP A 308 -9.40 20.63 -12.55
C TRP A 308 -8.47 19.49 -12.10
N ARG A 309 -8.85 18.75 -11.05
CA ARG A 309 -8.03 17.63 -10.52
C ARG A 309 -7.81 16.55 -11.57
N LEU A 310 -8.85 16.22 -12.35
CA LEU A 310 -8.78 15.27 -13.46
C LEU A 310 -7.83 15.73 -14.58
N ARG A 311 -7.83 17.02 -14.94
CA ARG A 311 -6.89 17.58 -15.93
C ARG A 311 -5.45 17.57 -15.41
N PHE A 312 -5.27 17.95 -14.15
CA PHE A 312 -3.95 18.00 -13.53
C PHE A 312 -3.32 16.60 -13.43
N MET A 313 -4.07 15.60 -12.94
CA MET A 313 -3.56 14.22 -12.91
C MET A 313 -3.34 13.65 -14.32
N SER A 314 -4.19 14.01 -15.29
CA SER A 314 -4.00 13.60 -16.68
C SER A 314 -2.67 14.11 -17.24
N GLY A 315 -2.36 15.39 -17.02
CA GLY A 315 -1.08 15.98 -17.41
C GLY A 315 0.11 15.28 -16.74
N ALA A 316 0.02 15.01 -15.44
CA ALA A 316 1.05 14.28 -14.71
C ALA A 316 1.26 12.87 -15.27
N LEU A 317 0.18 12.11 -15.51
CA LEU A 317 0.24 10.76 -16.09
C LEU A 317 0.76 10.76 -17.53
N ALA A 318 0.45 11.79 -18.32
CA ALA A 318 0.98 11.92 -19.67
C ALA A 318 2.50 12.11 -19.65
N ILE A 319 2.99 12.98 -18.76
CA ILE A 319 4.43 13.19 -18.54
C ILE A 319 5.10 11.89 -18.07
N GLY A 320 4.49 11.18 -17.12
CA GLY A 320 4.98 9.87 -16.65
C GLY A 320 5.03 8.82 -17.76
N GLY A 321 3.97 8.70 -18.56
CA GLY A 321 3.89 7.78 -19.69
C GLY A 321 4.94 8.08 -20.77
N LEU A 322 5.16 9.35 -21.09
CA LEU A 322 6.22 9.77 -22.01
C LEU A 322 7.62 9.49 -21.45
N ALA A 323 7.84 9.70 -20.14
CA ALA A 323 9.09 9.35 -19.49
C ALA A 323 9.36 7.83 -19.53
N VAL A 324 8.33 6.99 -19.34
CA VAL A 324 8.46 5.54 -19.53
C VAL A 324 8.80 5.19 -20.98
N ALA A 325 8.17 5.85 -21.96
CA ALA A 325 8.48 5.61 -23.37
C ALA A 325 9.95 5.94 -23.67
N ALA A 326 10.43 7.08 -23.17
CA ALA A 326 11.79 7.55 -23.36
C ALA A 326 12.84 6.62 -22.73
N LEU A 327 12.52 5.94 -21.61
CA LEU A 327 13.42 4.94 -21.02
C LEU A 327 13.75 3.79 -21.98
N GLY A 328 12.83 3.42 -22.88
CA GLY A 328 13.06 2.36 -23.86
C GLY A 328 14.13 2.69 -24.91
N PHE A 329 14.57 3.94 -24.99
CA PHE A 329 15.57 4.42 -25.95
C PHE A 329 16.87 4.89 -25.27
N LEU A 330 17.01 4.70 -23.95
CA LEU A 330 18.17 5.18 -23.20
C LEU A 330 19.06 4.03 -22.73
N ASP A 331 20.33 4.12 -23.11
CA ASP A 331 21.39 3.22 -22.64
C ASP A 331 22.20 3.84 -21.47
N ALA A 332 21.90 5.07 -21.07
CA ALA A 332 22.66 5.84 -20.09
C ALA A 332 22.01 5.79 -18.68
N PRO A 333 22.63 5.14 -17.68
CA PRO A 333 22.01 4.94 -16.35
C PRO A 333 21.66 6.22 -15.60
N VAL A 334 22.45 7.28 -15.78
CA VAL A 334 22.19 8.59 -15.13
C VAL A 334 20.96 9.27 -15.73
N ALA A 335 20.81 9.24 -17.06
CA ALA A 335 19.64 9.77 -17.74
C ALA A 335 18.38 8.95 -17.40
N ALA A 336 18.53 7.62 -17.28
CA ALA A 336 17.45 6.75 -16.81
C ALA A 336 17.00 7.13 -15.39
N GLY A 337 17.94 7.40 -14.46
CA GLY A 337 17.61 7.89 -13.13
C GLY A 337 16.77 9.18 -13.13
N ALA A 338 17.11 10.15 -13.98
CA ALA A 338 16.33 11.39 -14.11
C ALA A 338 14.91 11.14 -14.61
N LEU A 339 14.73 10.29 -15.63
CA LEU A 339 13.39 9.92 -16.10
C LEU A 339 12.60 9.14 -15.05
N ILE A 340 13.25 8.26 -14.29
CA ILE A 340 12.62 7.52 -13.20
C ILE A 340 12.16 8.46 -12.09
N ALA A 341 12.90 9.54 -11.80
CA ALA A 341 12.41 10.59 -10.91
C ALA A 341 11.15 11.28 -11.46
N VAL A 342 11.10 11.56 -12.78
CA VAL A 342 9.89 12.11 -13.42
C VAL A 342 8.70 11.14 -13.30
N ILE A 343 8.93 9.84 -13.52
CA ILE A 343 7.92 8.79 -13.33
C ILE A 343 7.44 8.79 -11.88
N GLY A 344 8.36 8.82 -10.91
CA GLY A 344 8.04 8.92 -9.49
C GLY A 344 7.16 10.13 -9.19
N GLY A 345 7.51 11.30 -9.71
CA GLY A 345 6.71 12.51 -9.55
C GLY A 345 5.30 12.39 -10.11
N SER A 346 5.14 11.81 -11.31
CA SER A 346 3.82 11.56 -11.90
C SER A 346 2.93 10.67 -11.03
N THR A 347 3.54 9.65 -10.40
CA THR A 347 2.82 8.67 -9.60
C THR A 347 2.35 9.25 -8.27
N ALA A 348 3.18 10.09 -7.64
CA ALA A 348 2.85 10.77 -6.39
C ALA A 348 1.70 11.78 -6.52
N MET A 349 1.44 12.30 -7.72
CA MET A 349 0.29 13.18 -7.97
C MET A 349 -1.04 12.44 -7.99
N PHE A 350 -1.05 11.18 -8.42
CA PHE A 350 -2.28 10.45 -8.71
C PHE A 350 -3.09 10.15 -7.44
N THR A 351 -2.46 9.48 -6.48
CA THR A 351 -3.15 8.92 -5.30
C THR A 351 -3.87 9.99 -4.47
N PRO A 352 -3.23 11.10 -4.04
CA PRO A 352 -3.90 12.11 -3.22
C PRO A 352 -5.12 12.71 -3.93
N LEU A 353 -5.03 13.01 -5.22
CA LEU A 353 -6.13 13.61 -5.98
C LEU A 353 -7.33 12.67 -6.08
N VAL A 354 -7.08 11.39 -6.37
CA VAL A 354 -8.18 10.40 -6.46
C VAL A 354 -8.82 10.17 -5.10
N TRP A 355 -8.02 10.08 -4.04
CA TRP A 355 -8.54 9.92 -2.67
C TRP A 355 -9.41 11.10 -2.25
N THR A 356 -8.97 12.34 -2.50
CA THR A 356 -9.77 13.53 -2.18
C THR A 356 -11.08 13.58 -2.96
N MET A 357 -11.05 13.28 -4.27
CA MET A 357 -12.28 13.21 -5.07
C MET A 357 -13.22 12.11 -4.56
N LEU A 358 -12.68 10.95 -4.16
CA LEU A 358 -13.48 9.86 -3.61
C LEU A 358 -14.14 10.28 -2.29
N GLN A 359 -13.43 11.02 -1.44
CA GLN A 359 -13.96 11.57 -0.19
C GLN A 359 -15.07 12.59 -0.41
N GLU A 360 -14.91 13.51 -1.37
CA GLU A 360 -15.91 14.54 -1.68
C GLU A 360 -17.17 13.97 -2.33
N LEU A 361 -17.01 12.92 -3.15
CA LEU A 361 -18.11 12.36 -3.93
C LEU A 361 -18.86 11.27 -3.17
N THR A 362 -18.27 10.67 -2.14
CA THR A 362 -18.88 9.53 -1.44
C THR A 362 -19.57 9.97 -0.15
N PRO A 363 -20.86 9.61 0.06
CA PRO A 363 -21.54 9.84 1.33
C PRO A 363 -20.76 9.24 2.50
N THR A 364 -20.73 9.95 3.64
CA THR A 364 -19.91 9.57 4.81
C THR A 364 -20.18 8.14 5.30
N HIS A 365 -21.43 7.67 5.20
CA HIS A 365 -21.83 6.32 5.62
C HIS A 365 -21.42 5.20 4.64
N LEU A 366 -20.98 5.53 3.41
CA LEU A 366 -20.50 4.57 2.41
C LEU A 366 -18.98 4.63 2.21
N LEU A 367 -18.30 5.61 2.81
CA LEU A 367 -16.90 5.93 2.56
C LEU A 367 -15.99 4.69 2.69
N GLY A 368 -16.06 3.99 3.83
CA GLY A 368 -15.24 2.80 4.07
C GLY A 368 -15.49 1.67 3.06
N ARG A 369 -16.73 1.50 2.60
CA ARG A 369 -17.10 0.47 1.62
C ARG A 369 -16.54 0.80 0.24
N VAL A 370 -16.64 2.06 -0.18
CA VAL A 370 -16.10 2.54 -1.46
C VAL A 370 -14.58 2.47 -1.48
N PHE A 371 -13.90 2.86 -0.40
CA PHE A 371 -12.45 2.72 -0.27
C PHE A 371 -12.00 1.25 -0.31
N THR A 372 -12.75 0.34 0.30
CA THR A 372 -12.46 -1.11 0.26
C THR A 372 -12.60 -1.67 -1.16
N SER A 373 -13.67 -1.31 -1.88
CA SER A 373 -13.85 -1.69 -3.29
C SER A 373 -12.74 -1.14 -4.17
N PHE A 374 -12.35 0.11 -3.95
CA PHE A 374 -11.27 0.76 -4.69
C PHE A 374 -9.90 0.11 -4.42
N ALA A 375 -9.59 -0.18 -3.16
CA ALA A 375 -8.35 -0.88 -2.78
C ALA A 375 -8.30 -2.28 -3.39
N THR A 376 -9.39 -3.04 -3.30
CA THR A 376 -9.51 -4.39 -3.87
C THR A 376 -9.35 -4.39 -5.39
N GLY A 377 -10.04 -3.48 -6.08
CA GLY A 377 -9.92 -3.31 -7.53
C GLY A 377 -8.51 -2.89 -7.95
N GLY A 378 -7.89 -1.95 -7.22
CA GLY A 378 -6.52 -1.51 -7.45
C GLY A 378 -5.50 -2.64 -7.25
N MET A 379 -5.68 -3.50 -6.24
CA MET A 379 -4.84 -4.68 -6.03
C MET A 379 -4.99 -5.68 -7.18
N ALA A 380 -6.22 -6.02 -7.57
CA ALA A 380 -6.47 -6.94 -8.69
C ALA A 380 -5.88 -6.41 -10.01
N ALA A 381 -6.03 -5.12 -10.26
CA ALA A 381 -5.44 -4.44 -11.42
C ALA A 381 -3.91 -4.43 -11.36
N SER A 382 -3.32 -4.20 -10.18
CA SER A 382 -1.88 -4.28 -9.98
C SER A 382 -1.35 -5.69 -10.26
N MET A 383 -2.06 -6.72 -9.80
CA MET A 383 -1.71 -8.11 -10.10
C MET A 383 -1.75 -8.36 -11.61
N ALA A 384 -2.80 -7.91 -12.30
CA ALA A 384 -2.89 -8.05 -13.76
C ALA A 384 -1.72 -7.38 -14.49
N GLY A 385 -1.29 -6.19 -14.04
CA GLY A 385 -0.11 -5.50 -14.56
C GLY A 385 1.18 -6.30 -14.34
N MET A 386 1.44 -6.73 -13.11
CA MET A 386 2.62 -7.53 -12.77
C MET A 386 2.68 -8.85 -13.55
N VAL A 387 1.56 -9.61 -13.61
CA VAL A 387 1.49 -10.88 -14.37
C VAL A 387 1.67 -10.66 -15.85
N GLY A 388 0.86 -9.76 -16.43
CA GLY A 388 0.84 -9.53 -17.87
C GLY A 388 2.20 -9.08 -18.38
N PHE A 389 2.83 -8.12 -17.69
CA PHE A 389 4.13 -7.59 -18.09
C PHE A 389 5.31 -8.45 -17.66
N GLY A 390 5.19 -9.24 -16.59
CA GLY A 390 6.20 -10.27 -16.27
C GLY A 390 6.28 -11.34 -17.34
N TRP A 391 5.12 -11.84 -17.80
CA TRP A 391 5.06 -12.78 -18.92
C TRP A 391 5.50 -12.16 -20.26
N ALA A 392 5.10 -10.91 -20.51
CA ALA A 392 5.54 -10.19 -21.71
C ALA A 392 7.06 -9.95 -21.69
N ALA A 393 7.67 -9.66 -20.54
CA ALA A 393 9.11 -9.45 -20.47
C ALA A 393 9.91 -10.71 -20.82
N ASP A 394 9.46 -11.88 -20.35
CA ASP A 394 10.11 -13.17 -20.69
C ASP A 394 9.93 -13.56 -22.17
N THR A 395 8.87 -13.09 -22.85
CA THR A 395 8.54 -13.51 -24.24
C THR A 395 9.01 -12.52 -25.30
N ILE A 396 8.84 -11.22 -25.07
CA ILE A 396 9.13 -10.15 -26.02
C ILE A 396 10.17 -9.14 -25.51
N GLY A 397 10.74 -9.38 -24.32
CA GLY A 397 11.82 -8.57 -23.73
C GLY A 397 11.32 -7.38 -22.89
N PRO A 398 12.12 -6.95 -21.89
CA PRO A 398 11.73 -5.87 -20.97
C PRO A 398 11.67 -4.49 -21.64
N ALA A 399 12.48 -4.21 -22.67
CA ALA A 399 12.45 -2.93 -23.38
C ALA A 399 11.11 -2.70 -24.12
N THR A 400 10.61 -3.72 -24.82
CA THR A 400 9.33 -3.67 -25.53
C THR A 400 8.16 -3.48 -24.56
N CYS A 401 8.27 -4.05 -23.36
CA CYS A 401 7.29 -3.90 -22.29
C CYS A 401 7.15 -2.45 -21.81
N LEU A 402 8.21 -1.64 -21.83
CA LEU A 402 8.12 -0.21 -21.48
C LEU A 402 7.19 0.54 -22.44
N GLY A 403 7.19 0.20 -23.73
CA GLY A 403 6.25 0.77 -24.70
C GLY A 403 4.79 0.45 -24.35
N GLY A 404 4.51 -0.79 -23.93
CA GLY A 404 3.18 -1.20 -23.46
C GLY A 404 2.75 -0.48 -22.17
N ILE A 405 3.65 -0.35 -21.20
CA ILE A 405 3.39 0.39 -19.96
C ILE A 405 3.12 1.87 -20.26
N SER A 406 3.94 2.48 -21.11
CA SER A 406 3.75 3.86 -21.57
C SER A 406 2.37 4.05 -22.18
N LEU A 407 1.96 3.16 -23.08
CA LEU A 407 0.65 3.21 -23.71
C LEU A 407 -0.48 3.15 -22.67
N ILE A 408 -0.38 2.28 -21.66
CA ILE A 408 -1.38 2.20 -20.58
C ILE A 408 -1.46 3.50 -19.78
N LEU A 409 -0.32 4.09 -19.42
CA LEU A 409 -0.29 5.37 -18.70
C LEU A 409 -0.85 6.52 -19.55
N LEU A 410 -0.54 6.55 -20.85
CA LEU A 410 -1.09 7.54 -21.79
C LEU A 410 -2.60 7.36 -22.01
N MET A 411 -3.09 6.12 -22.10
CA MET A 411 -4.52 5.82 -22.16
C MET A 411 -5.23 6.25 -20.87
N THR A 412 -4.60 6.05 -19.72
CA THR A 412 -5.12 6.51 -18.42
C THR A 412 -5.16 8.04 -18.34
N ALA A 413 -4.13 8.71 -18.86
CA ALA A 413 -4.12 10.16 -18.98
C ALA A 413 -5.26 10.64 -19.89
N ALA A 414 -5.44 10.01 -21.06
CA ALA A 414 -6.50 10.34 -22.00
C ALA A 414 -7.90 10.09 -21.40
N SER A 415 -8.12 9.00 -20.67
CA SER A 415 -9.41 8.71 -20.02
C SER A 415 -9.74 9.75 -18.95
N ALA A 416 -8.77 10.14 -18.11
CA ALA A 416 -8.95 11.20 -17.12
C ALA A 416 -9.23 12.56 -17.78
N TRP A 417 -8.57 12.86 -18.90
CA TRP A 417 -8.77 14.09 -19.65
C TRP A 417 -10.17 14.17 -20.26
N LEU A 418 -10.57 13.14 -21.01
CA LEU A 418 -11.90 13.03 -21.61
C LEU A 418 -13.00 13.13 -20.54
N PHE A 419 -12.78 12.50 -19.39
CA PHE A 419 -13.73 12.58 -18.29
C PHE A 419 -13.84 14.00 -17.71
N SER A 420 -12.72 14.73 -17.61
CA SER A 420 -12.75 16.13 -17.18
C SER A 420 -13.58 17.02 -18.11
N PHE A 421 -13.53 16.74 -19.43
CA PHE A 421 -14.29 17.46 -20.45
C PHE A 421 -15.78 17.16 -20.37
N TYR A 422 -16.15 15.89 -20.21
CA TYR A 422 -17.54 15.49 -20.01
C TYR A 422 -18.15 16.16 -18.78
N LYS A 423 -17.41 16.19 -17.67
CA LYS A 423 -17.90 16.78 -16.41
C LYS A 423 -18.03 18.30 -16.49
N SER A 424 -17.06 18.99 -17.10
CA SER A 424 -17.17 20.45 -17.29
C SER A 424 -18.36 20.83 -18.18
N HIS A 425 -18.65 20.05 -19.23
CA HIS A 425 -19.79 20.29 -20.12
C HIS A 425 -21.14 20.02 -19.44
N ALA A 426 -21.22 18.97 -18.62
CA ALA A 426 -22.42 18.67 -17.85
C ALA A 426 -22.76 19.77 -16.84
N GLN A 427 -21.76 20.43 -16.25
CA GLN A 427 -21.95 21.57 -15.34
C GLN A 427 -22.41 22.84 -16.08
N THR A 428 -21.93 23.09 -17.30
CA THR A 428 -22.37 24.25 -18.12
C THR A 428 -23.77 24.12 -18.70
N LEU A 429 -24.33 22.91 -18.82
CA LEU A 429 -25.71 22.70 -19.27
C LEU A 429 -26.75 22.90 -18.15
N VAL A 430 -26.30 22.97 -16.89
CA VAL A 430 -27.11 23.32 -15.72
C VAL A 430 -26.90 24.80 -15.40
N VAL A 431 -27.48 25.69 -16.22
CA VAL A 431 -27.58 27.14 -15.94
C VAL A 431 -29.03 27.44 -15.51
N PRO A 432 -29.27 28.32 -14.52
CA PRO A 432 -30.43 28.27 -13.65
C PRO A 432 -31.73 28.59 -14.39
N SER A 433 -32.82 27.95 -13.98
CA SER A 433 -34.17 28.39 -14.33
C SER A 433 -34.32 29.87 -13.97
N ARG A 434 -34.37 30.70 -15.02
CA ARG A 434 -34.88 32.07 -14.95
C ARG A 434 -36.22 32.07 -14.21
N GLY A 435 -36.36 32.96 -13.24
CA GLY A 435 -37.64 33.13 -12.54
C GLY A 435 -37.63 34.21 -11.47
N SER A 436 -37.41 35.47 -11.86
CA SER A 436 -38.18 36.62 -11.35
C SER A 436 -37.76 37.90 -12.07
N PHE A 437 -38.42 38.16 -13.20
CA PHE A 437 -38.79 39.49 -13.64
C PHE A 437 -40.33 39.46 -13.74
N ALA A 438 -40.98 40.55 -13.33
CA ALA A 438 -42.42 40.76 -13.06
C ALA A 438 -42.86 40.28 -11.66
N ALA A 439 -43.46 41.10 -10.78
CA ALA A 439 -44.15 42.39 -10.95
C ALA A 439 -43.78 43.35 -9.80
#